data_AF-A0A8T5DIQ5-F1
#
_entry.id   AF-A0A8T5DIQ5-F1
#
_cell.length_a   1.000
_cell.length_b   1.000
_cell.length_c   1.000
_cell.angle_alpha   90.00
_cell.angle_beta   90.00
_cell.angle_gamma   90.00
#
_symmetry.space_group_name_H-M   'P 1'
#
loop_
_entity.id
_entity.type
_entity.pdbx_description
1 polymer ?
#
loop_
_entity_poly.entity_id
_entity_poly.type
_entity_poly.pdbx_seq_one_letter_code
_entity_poly.pdbx_strand_id
1 'polypeptide(L)'
;MSKLATQLIQELLEDTGEIKKTIAVYSGRFQPYHKGHHHAYEFLVKKFGKKNVFIGTSNKTDGKSPFDFKEKEAIISKMFKVPKSNIIQVKNPYNTVEIKSKFDEKTTALVVGLGEKDAGRLSGKYYNPYTGKDMESFETKGYVITVPQLQMKIDGKTISGTVVRNAFKGDNPKDAFKTLYGKVNKSVYGIFKTKFGITEGVLTEGIKHIEDMKPKDLLNFLKLWNADNTKFEVNEKVDGHFFQFGIRGGGFYSGSKTKTVKHEKDYPSLYFYEDFVKYHKLLKKIPYKKIVDKYAKKFGIEGNTKNISIECEAIPSWDYNIVLYDPEKIGDGIVVLFKIIVDGVETPIAFHDVFAKEANKKTTIKFFSNPKVNLKQVHFEESYEILLSKMIEKYGNLLNTPARKPHHKKIKYQIQRIANLIGKKMKGKVLKVDFQRAFGEEDEGLVLYVPDGNVVKIVDKNQFTARKERNWKYMNDLQNAEKELVKRIKVDPTGLEGYLVKLEASVKSIAAEFKSDGDELVTIPKKREDTRKSIILTINRIKNMKNLLKKNTPEVVSQMYLDRNVD
;
A
#
# COMPACT_ATOMS: atom_id res chain seq x y z
N MET A 1 -46.66 -6.06 63.97
CA MET A 1 -46.51 -5.47 62.62
C MET A 1 -46.01 -6.56 61.69
N SER A 2 -46.76 -6.85 60.62
CA SER A 2 -46.66 -8.09 59.84
C SER A 2 -45.46 -8.10 58.90
N LYS A 3 -45.08 -9.28 58.41
CA LYS A 3 -44.08 -9.52 57.35
C LYS A 3 -44.24 -8.59 56.13
N LEU A 4 -45.48 -8.14 55.88
CA LEU A 4 -45.83 -7.15 54.86
C LEU A 4 -45.29 -5.74 55.17
N ALA A 5 -45.30 -5.30 56.43
CA ALA A 5 -44.74 -4.02 56.85
C ALA A 5 -43.21 -4.03 56.74
N THR A 6 -42.55 -5.16 57.05
CA THR A 6 -41.10 -5.31 56.84
C THR A 6 -40.75 -5.36 55.35
N GLN A 7 -41.56 -6.03 54.51
CA GLN A 7 -41.39 -6.00 53.05
C GLN A 7 -41.60 -4.61 52.46
N LEU A 8 -42.65 -3.88 52.88
CA LEU A 8 -42.88 -2.50 52.44
C LEU A 8 -41.75 -1.57 52.89
N ILE A 9 -41.27 -1.71 54.12
CA ILE A 9 -40.15 -0.90 54.63
C ILE A 9 -38.87 -1.23 53.86
N GLN A 10 -38.64 -2.50 53.48
CA GLN A 10 -37.47 -2.89 52.70
C GLN A 10 -37.59 -2.45 51.23
N GLU A 11 -38.77 -2.48 50.62
CA GLU A 11 -39.06 -1.86 49.31
C GLU A 11 -38.90 -0.33 49.36
N LEU A 12 -39.36 0.35 50.42
CA LEU A 12 -39.20 1.79 50.65
C LEU A 12 -37.73 2.20 50.92
N LEU A 13 -36.93 1.32 51.52
CA LEU A 13 -35.49 1.53 51.76
C LEU A 13 -34.63 1.17 50.53
N GLU A 14 -35.12 0.34 49.61
CA GLU A 14 -34.48 0.07 48.32
C GLU A 14 -34.83 1.13 47.25
N ASP A 15 -35.99 1.79 47.37
CA ASP A 15 -36.54 2.82 46.49
C ASP A 15 -36.23 4.25 46.97
N THR A 16 -34.99 4.53 47.38
CA THR A 16 -34.58 5.87 47.85
C THR A 16 -34.49 6.92 46.74
N GLY A 17 -34.74 6.55 45.47
CA GLY A 17 -34.48 7.39 44.30
C GLY A 17 -32.98 7.74 44.11
N GLU A 18 -32.09 7.17 44.92
CA GLU A 18 -30.67 7.50 44.91
C GLU A 18 -29.95 6.80 43.74
N ILE A 19 -29.29 7.61 42.91
CA ILE A 19 -28.53 7.11 41.77
C ILE A 19 -27.22 6.47 42.24
N LYS A 20 -27.15 5.15 42.12
CA LYS A 20 -25.97 4.34 42.47
C LYS A 20 -24.94 4.30 41.34
N LYS A 21 -25.36 4.56 40.10
CA LYS A 21 -24.50 4.44 38.92
C LYS A 21 -24.87 5.44 37.83
N THR A 22 -23.85 5.94 37.13
CA THR A 22 -24.04 6.71 35.90
C THR A 22 -23.35 6.00 34.74
N ILE A 23 -24.08 5.77 33.66
CA ILE A 23 -23.53 5.26 32.40
C ILE A 23 -23.59 6.35 31.33
N ALA A 24 -22.59 6.37 30.46
CA ALA A 24 -22.57 7.25 29.31
C ALA A 24 -22.59 6.45 28.01
N VAL A 25 -23.50 6.79 27.11
CA VAL A 25 -23.64 6.15 25.80
C VAL A 25 -23.26 7.16 24.72
N TYR A 26 -22.18 6.87 24.00
CA TYR A 26 -21.82 7.61 22.80
C TYR A 26 -22.52 7.01 21.59
N SER A 27 -23.56 7.68 21.13
CA SER A 27 -24.44 7.17 20.09
C SER A 27 -24.08 7.72 18.72
N GLY A 28 -24.01 6.85 17.71
CA GLY A 28 -23.75 7.31 16.35
C GLY A 28 -23.77 6.21 15.30
N ARG A 29 -23.84 6.62 14.04
CA ARG A 29 -23.74 5.68 12.90
C ARG A 29 -22.31 5.21 12.65
N PHE A 30 -21.34 6.10 12.89
CA PHE A 30 -19.89 5.86 12.76
C PHE A 30 -19.48 5.26 11.40
N GLN A 31 -19.70 6.01 10.32
CA GLN A 31 -19.59 5.55 8.93
C GLN A 31 -18.50 6.29 8.13
N PRO A 32 -17.19 6.00 8.32
CA PRO A 32 -16.60 5.11 9.33
C PRO A 32 -16.34 5.81 10.69
N TYR A 33 -16.10 5.01 11.75
CA TYR A 33 -15.52 5.51 13.00
C TYR A 33 -14.11 6.03 12.74
N HIS A 34 -13.73 7.17 13.33
CA HIS A 34 -12.46 7.85 13.02
C HIS A 34 -11.95 8.66 14.22
N LYS A 35 -10.74 9.25 14.12
CA LYS A 35 -10.10 9.99 15.22
C LYS A 35 -10.97 11.06 15.87
N GLY A 36 -11.74 11.80 15.07
CA GLY A 36 -12.73 12.77 15.60
C GLY A 36 -13.78 12.13 16.51
N HIS A 37 -14.33 10.97 16.14
CA HIS A 37 -15.24 10.22 17.01
C HIS A 37 -14.52 9.69 18.25
N HIS A 38 -13.27 9.26 18.11
CA HIS A 38 -12.50 8.76 19.25
C HIS A 38 -12.21 9.84 20.29
N HIS A 39 -11.88 11.06 19.83
CA HIS A 39 -11.70 12.21 20.71
C HIS A 39 -12.94 12.50 21.57
N ALA A 40 -14.13 12.46 20.97
CA ALA A 40 -15.40 12.60 21.68
C ALA A 40 -15.65 11.45 22.68
N TYR A 41 -15.31 10.21 22.31
CA TYR A 41 -15.41 9.06 23.21
C TYR A 41 -14.45 9.19 24.40
N GLU A 42 -13.20 9.63 24.18
CA GLU A 42 -12.22 9.84 25.24
C GLU A 42 -12.65 10.93 26.23
N PHE A 43 -13.33 11.98 25.74
CA PHE A 43 -13.96 12.99 26.61
C PHE A 43 -14.97 12.35 27.58
N LEU A 44 -15.85 11.48 27.09
CA LEU A 44 -16.81 10.77 27.94
C LEU A 44 -16.10 9.80 28.89
N VAL A 45 -15.08 9.08 28.42
CA VAL A 45 -14.29 8.17 29.26
C VAL A 45 -13.58 8.91 30.39
N LYS A 46 -13.05 10.11 30.12
CA LYS A 46 -12.43 10.96 31.14
C LYS A 46 -13.44 11.40 32.19
N LYS A 47 -14.70 11.61 31.80
CA LYS A 47 -15.75 12.12 32.69
C LYS A 47 -16.46 11.03 33.50
N PHE A 48 -16.78 9.89 32.88
CA PHE A 48 -17.62 8.84 33.48
C PHE A 48 -16.85 7.55 33.81
N GLY A 49 -15.58 7.46 33.39
CA GLY A 49 -14.74 6.29 33.60
C GLY A 49 -14.96 5.20 32.57
N LYS A 50 -13.88 4.57 32.10
CA LYS A 50 -13.88 3.60 30.99
C LYS A 50 -14.88 2.44 31.15
N LYS A 51 -15.16 1.99 32.38
CA LYS A 51 -16.10 0.89 32.66
C LYS A 51 -17.57 1.26 32.44
N ASN A 52 -17.87 2.56 32.41
CA ASN A 52 -19.25 3.08 32.35
C ASN A 52 -19.57 3.75 31.00
N VAL A 53 -18.64 3.76 30.04
CA VAL A 53 -18.86 4.37 28.72
C VAL A 53 -19.01 3.31 27.65
N PHE A 54 -20.10 3.40 26.90
CA PHE A 54 -20.47 2.48 25.82
C PHE A 54 -20.61 3.24 24.50
N ILE A 55 -20.27 2.58 23.40
CA ILE A 55 -20.54 3.04 22.04
C ILE A 55 -21.76 2.29 21.52
N GLY A 56 -22.84 3.02 21.24
CA GLY A 56 -24.05 2.47 20.63
C GLY A 56 -24.08 2.72 19.13
N THR A 57 -24.08 1.66 18.31
CA THR A 57 -24.18 1.81 16.85
C THR A 57 -25.01 0.73 16.17
N SER A 58 -25.79 1.09 15.16
CA SER A 58 -26.69 0.16 14.44
C SER A 58 -26.01 -0.58 13.31
N ASN A 59 -26.53 -1.75 12.93
CA ASN A 59 -26.07 -2.49 11.74
C ASN A 59 -26.58 -1.93 10.39
N LYS A 60 -27.24 -0.78 10.40
CA LYS A 60 -27.80 -0.17 9.18
C LYS A 60 -26.70 0.24 8.19
N THR A 61 -26.79 -0.29 6.97
CA THR A 61 -25.91 0.01 5.84
C THR A 61 -26.68 0.62 4.66
N ASP A 62 -26.05 1.56 3.96
CA ASP A 62 -26.57 2.23 2.75
C ASP A 62 -25.39 2.91 2.01
N GLY A 63 -25.63 3.58 0.88
CA GLY A 63 -24.57 4.23 0.10
C GLY A 63 -23.78 5.33 0.85
N LYS A 64 -24.37 5.92 1.91
CA LYS A 64 -23.70 6.88 2.81
C LYS A 64 -23.18 6.20 4.09
N SER A 65 -23.50 4.93 4.29
CA SER A 65 -23.24 4.11 5.48
C SER A 65 -22.64 2.76 5.08
N PRO A 66 -21.40 2.71 4.56
CA PRO A 66 -20.87 1.51 3.90
C PRO A 66 -20.44 0.38 4.86
N PHE A 67 -20.28 0.66 6.16
CA PHE A 67 -19.76 -0.31 7.13
C PHE A 67 -20.87 -0.96 7.96
N ASP A 68 -20.85 -2.28 8.05
CA ASP A 68 -21.71 -3.05 8.96
C ASP A 68 -21.22 -2.95 10.42
N PHE A 69 -21.95 -3.56 11.35
CA PHE A 69 -21.60 -3.54 12.77
C PHE A 69 -20.25 -4.23 13.05
N LYS A 70 -20.00 -5.41 12.47
CA LYS A 70 -18.76 -6.18 12.71
C LYS A 70 -17.53 -5.42 12.20
N GLU A 71 -17.65 -4.78 11.06
CA GLU A 71 -16.62 -3.93 10.47
C GLU A 71 -16.35 -2.71 11.35
N LYS A 72 -17.40 -2.03 11.84
CA LYS A 72 -17.25 -0.92 12.78
C LYS A 72 -16.62 -1.36 14.10
N GLU A 73 -17.04 -2.49 14.67
CA GLU A 73 -16.44 -3.06 15.87
C GLU A 73 -14.95 -3.36 15.65
N ALA A 74 -14.58 -3.92 14.49
CA ALA A 74 -13.20 -4.19 14.15
C ALA A 74 -12.36 -2.90 14.02
N ILE A 75 -12.90 -1.85 13.39
CA ILE A 75 -12.24 -0.54 13.29
C ILE A 75 -12.01 0.04 14.69
N ILE A 76 -13.09 0.14 15.47
CA ILE A 76 -13.08 0.76 16.80
C ILE A 76 -12.13 0.02 17.74
N SER A 77 -12.22 -1.31 17.78
CA SER A 77 -11.42 -2.12 18.71
C SER A 77 -9.95 -2.26 18.28
N LYS A 78 -9.66 -2.52 17.00
CA LYS A 78 -8.27 -2.72 16.52
C LYS A 78 -7.49 -1.42 16.37
N MET A 79 -8.14 -0.32 15.96
CA MET A 79 -7.45 0.94 15.72
C MET A 79 -7.38 1.82 16.97
N PHE A 80 -8.43 1.81 17.79
CA PHE A 80 -8.57 2.71 18.94
C PHE A 80 -8.59 2.00 20.30
N LYS A 81 -8.43 0.65 20.32
CA LYS A 81 -8.30 -0.14 21.56
C LYS A 81 -9.48 0.00 22.54
N VAL A 82 -10.66 0.31 22.02
CA VAL A 82 -11.90 0.26 22.81
C VAL A 82 -12.27 -1.22 23.02
N PRO A 83 -12.54 -1.66 24.27
CA PRO A 83 -12.96 -3.03 24.53
C PRO A 83 -14.23 -3.38 23.75
N LYS A 84 -14.29 -4.56 23.15
CA LYS A 84 -15.48 -5.04 22.42
C LYS A 84 -16.73 -5.07 23.29
N SER A 85 -16.58 -5.39 24.57
CA SER A 85 -17.67 -5.35 25.58
C SER A 85 -18.34 -3.98 25.71
N ASN A 86 -17.67 -2.91 25.27
CA ASN A 86 -18.17 -1.54 25.33
C ASN A 86 -18.72 -1.05 23.97
N ILE A 87 -18.72 -1.90 22.93
CA ILE A 87 -19.21 -1.57 21.59
C ILE A 87 -20.47 -2.40 21.36
N ILE A 88 -21.63 -1.78 21.44
CA ILE A 88 -22.92 -2.49 21.46
C ILE A 88 -23.69 -2.23 20.17
N GLN A 89 -24.12 -3.31 19.52
CA GLN A 89 -25.05 -3.21 18.41
C GLN A 89 -26.41 -2.82 18.94
N VAL A 90 -26.95 -1.70 18.48
CA VAL A 90 -28.27 -1.20 18.89
C VAL A 90 -29.18 -1.05 17.68
N LYS A 91 -30.47 -1.33 17.82
CA LYS A 91 -31.45 -1.10 16.74
C LYS A 91 -31.53 0.39 16.40
N ASN A 92 -31.58 1.25 17.43
CA ASN A 92 -31.64 2.70 17.27
C ASN A 92 -30.56 3.38 18.14
N PRO A 93 -29.58 4.10 17.54
CA PRO A 93 -28.59 4.84 18.31
C PRO A 93 -29.18 5.91 19.24
N TYR A 94 -30.37 6.44 18.93
CA TYR A 94 -31.05 7.45 19.75
C TYR A 94 -31.91 6.84 20.88
N ASN A 95 -32.09 5.52 20.89
CA ASN A 95 -32.76 4.81 21.98
C ASN A 95 -32.08 3.44 22.18
N THR A 96 -31.03 3.41 22.99
CA THR A 96 -30.15 2.25 23.17
C THR A 96 -30.68 1.26 24.21
N VAL A 97 -31.80 0.62 23.89
CA VAL A 97 -32.47 -0.37 24.76
C VAL A 97 -31.53 -1.50 25.16
N GLU A 98 -30.69 -1.97 24.22
CA GLU A 98 -29.76 -3.08 24.42
C GLU A 98 -28.61 -2.75 25.39
N ILE A 99 -28.36 -1.46 25.61
CA ILE A 99 -27.40 -1.00 26.63
C ILE A 99 -28.13 -0.84 27.97
N LYS A 100 -29.31 -0.19 27.96
CA LYS A 100 -30.13 0.03 29.16
C LYS A 100 -30.48 -1.28 29.86
N SER A 101 -30.83 -2.31 29.10
CA SER A 101 -31.22 -3.64 29.63
C SER A 101 -30.11 -4.38 30.41
N LYS A 102 -28.90 -3.81 30.49
CA LYS A 102 -27.77 -4.36 31.27
C LYS A 102 -27.62 -3.72 32.64
N PHE A 103 -28.47 -2.77 32.99
CA PHE A 103 -28.41 -1.98 34.21
C PHE A 103 -29.80 -1.89 34.84
N ASP A 104 -29.83 -1.65 36.14
CA ASP A 104 -31.05 -1.41 36.90
C ASP A 104 -31.60 -0.02 36.52
N GLU A 105 -32.83 0.00 36.02
CA GLU A 105 -33.48 1.22 35.51
C GLU A 105 -33.89 2.21 36.59
N LYS A 106 -34.06 1.75 37.84
CA LYS A 106 -34.45 2.57 38.99
C LYS A 106 -33.26 3.26 39.66
N THR A 107 -32.07 2.67 39.56
CA THR A 107 -30.88 3.14 40.29
C THR A 107 -29.73 3.62 39.39
N THR A 108 -29.92 3.62 38.06
CA THR A 108 -28.90 4.04 37.09
C THR A 108 -29.33 5.27 36.31
N ALA A 109 -28.48 6.31 36.30
CA ALA A 109 -28.64 7.47 35.42
C ALA A 109 -28.02 7.22 34.03
N LEU A 110 -28.70 7.67 32.98
CA LEU A 110 -28.26 7.57 31.58
C LEU A 110 -27.83 8.94 31.05
N VAL A 111 -26.58 9.03 30.58
CA VAL A 111 -26.07 10.17 29.83
C VAL A 111 -25.82 9.77 28.38
N VAL A 112 -26.33 10.52 27.41
CA VAL A 112 -26.12 10.31 25.98
C VAL A 112 -25.21 11.40 25.43
N GLY A 113 -24.05 11.01 24.91
CA GLY A 113 -23.12 11.89 24.24
C GLY A 113 -23.51 12.12 22.79
N LEU A 114 -23.74 13.38 22.41
CA LEU A 114 -24.02 13.78 21.02
C LEU A 114 -23.08 14.88 20.57
N GLY A 115 -22.70 14.87 19.29
CA GLY A 115 -21.95 16.00 18.71
C GLY A 115 -22.85 17.24 18.61
N GLU A 116 -22.24 18.44 18.57
CA GLU A 116 -22.96 19.73 18.48
C GLU A 116 -24.06 19.75 17.42
N LYS A 117 -23.80 19.15 16.24
CA LYS A 117 -24.77 19.09 15.12
C LYS A 117 -25.96 18.17 15.36
N ASP A 118 -25.84 17.24 16.29
CA ASP A 118 -26.85 16.23 16.60
C ASP A 118 -27.52 16.49 17.97
N ALA A 119 -27.06 17.46 18.75
CA ALA A 119 -27.56 17.74 20.10
C ALA A 119 -29.08 17.99 20.15
N GLY A 120 -29.65 18.60 19.10
CA GLY A 120 -31.10 18.82 18.98
C GLY A 120 -31.94 17.57 18.68
N ARG A 121 -31.32 16.44 18.33
CA ARG A 121 -32.03 15.20 17.97
C ARG A 121 -32.61 14.45 19.17
N LEU A 122 -32.07 14.71 20.36
CA LEU A 122 -32.61 14.22 21.62
C LEU A 122 -33.07 15.43 22.43
N SER A 123 -34.36 15.74 22.33
CA SER A 123 -35.03 16.80 23.07
C SER A 123 -36.46 16.37 23.41
N GLY A 124 -37.09 17.03 24.37
CA GLY A 124 -38.46 16.76 24.80
C GLY A 124 -38.56 16.33 26.26
N LYS A 125 -39.73 15.82 26.67
CA LYS A 125 -40.07 15.58 28.08
C LYS A 125 -39.14 14.60 28.81
N TYR A 126 -38.47 13.68 28.10
CA TYR A 126 -37.61 12.66 28.70
C TYR A 126 -36.12 13.05 28.76
N TYR A 127 -35.60 13.79 27.76
CA TYR A 127 -34.17 14.11 27.66
C TYR A 127 -33.87 15.54 28.15
N ASN A 128 -33.13 15.65 29.25
CA ASN A 128 -32.67 16.91 29.82
C ASN A 128 -31.19 17.20 29.48
N PRO A 129 -30.73 18.45 29.51
CA PRO A 129 -29.30 18.76 29.46
C PRO A 129 -28.55 18.19 30.68
N TYR A 130 -27.37 17.59 30.44
CA TYR A 130 -26.51 17.11 31.52
C TYR A 130 -25.83 18.28 32.25
N THR A 131 -26.20 18.52 33.51
CA THR A 131 -25.59 19.54 34.39
C THR A 131 -24.52 18.95 35.32
N GLY A 132 -24.54 17.62 35.52
CA GLY A 132 -23.66 16.89 36.43
C GLY A 132 -24.11 16.86 37.89
N LYS A 133 -25.32 17.33 38.19
CA LYS A 133 -25.97 17.24 39.51
C LYS A 133 -27.42 16.78 39.34
N ASP A 134 -28.02 16.30 40.43
CA ASP A 134 -29.46 16.02 40.57
C ASP A 134 -30.02 15.19 39.41
N MET A 135 -29.34 14.08 39.12
CA MET A 135 -29.78 13.15 38.08
C MET A 135 -30.79 12.16 38.64
N GLU A 136 -31.81 11.86 37.84
CA GLU A 136 -32.78 10.81 38.06
C GLU A 136 -32.39 9.55 37.28
N SER A 137 -33.11 8.47 37.56
CA SER A 137 -32.87 7.18 36.94
C SER A 137 -33.33 7.20 35.48
N PHE A 138 -32.80 6.30 34.65
CA PHE A 138 -33.20 6.25 33.26
C PHE A 138 -34.61 5.69 33.03
N GLU A 139 -35.28 5.18 34.06
CA GLU A 139 -36.73 4.97 34.02
C GLU A 139 -37.46 6.30 33.79
N THR A 140 -37.05 7.36 34.51
CA THR A 140 -37.72 8.66 34.49
C THR A 140 -37.13 9.64 33.49
N LYS A 141 -35.80 9.78 33.44
CA LYS A 141 -35.10 10.79 32.64
C LYS A 141 -33.80 10.30 32.01
N GLY A 142 -33.52 10.78 30.80
CA GLY A 142 -32.20 10.70 30.19
C GLY A 142 -31.52 12.07 30.16
N TYR A 143 -30.19 12.09 30.14
CA TYR A 143 -29.42 13.33 30.07
C TYR A 143 -28.61 13.40 28.77
N VAL A 144 -28.48 14.57 28.17
CA VAL A 144 -27.69 14.79 26.94
C VAL A 144 -26.48 15.64 27.26
N ILE A 145 -25.30 15.16 26.85
CA ILE A 145 -24.05 15.92 26.94
C ILE A 145 -23.49 16.15 25.52
N THR A 146 -23.18 17.41 25.22
CA THR A 146 -22.51 17.75 23.97
C THR A 146 -21.04 17.38 24.04
N VAL A 147 -20.55 16.56 23.10
CA VAL A 147 -19.15 16.14 23.05
C VAL A 147 -18.31 17.08 22.16
N PRO A 148 -17.04 17.35 22.50
CA PRO A 148 -16.22 18.28 21.75
C PRO A 148 -15.91 17.77 20.34
N GLN A 149 -15.91 18.68 19.37
CA GLN A 149 -15.48 18.39 18.01
C GLN A 149 -13.96 18.59 17.86
N LEU A 150 -13.27 17.59 17.32
CA LEU A 150 -11.85 17.70 17.00
C LEU A 150 -11.64 18.65 15.80
N GLN A 151 -10.89 19.73 15.97
CA GLN A 151 -10.62 20.76 14.95
C GLN A 151 -9.59 20.34 13.86
N MET A 152 -9.36 19.05 13.71
CA MET A 152 -8.45 18.50 12.71
C MET A 152 -9.04 18.66 11.31
N LYS A 153 -8.21 19.09 10.36
CA LYS A 153 -8.59 19.23 8.94
C LYS A 153 -8.01 18.10 8.08
N ILE A 154 -8.79 17.67 7.09
CA ILE A 154 -8.36 16.82 5.97
C ILE A 154 -8.77 17.57 4.72
N ASP A 155 -7.80 17.81 3.82
CA ASP A 155 -7.98 18.60 2.60
C ASP A 155 -8.65 19.98 2.88
N GLY A 156 -8.18 20.66 3.92
CA GLY A 156 -8.67 21.99 4.32
C GLY A 156 -10.04 22.00 5.02
N LYS A 157 -10.74 20.86 5.12
CA LYS A 157 -12.07 20.75 5.74
C LYS A 157 -12.01 20.04 7.08
N THR A 158 -12.76 20.52 8.06
CA THR A 158 -12.84 19.88 9.38
C THR A 158 -13.38 18.45 9.26
N ILE A 159 -12.77 17.52 9.97
CA ILE A 159 -13.05 16.08 9.90
C ILE A 159 -14.53 15.78 10.13
N SER A 160 -15.12 15.01 9.22
CA SER A 160 -16.49 14.50 9.32
C SER A 160 -16.60 13.18 8.55
N GLY A 161 -17.67 12.41 8.76
CA GLY A 161 -17.89 11.17 8.02
C GLY A 161 -17.85 11.35 6.50
N THR A 162 -18.38 12.47 5.98
CA THR A 162 -18.33 12.79 4.54
C THR A 162 -16.91 13.09 4.07
N VAL A 163 -16.17 13.94 4.80
CA VAL A 163 -14.77 14.27 4.47
C VAL A 163 -13.91 13.01 4.48
N VAL A 164 -14.10 12.14 5.48
CA VAL A 164 -13.37 10.88 5.58
C VAL A 164 -13.68 9.95 4.40
N ARG A 165 -14.95 9.76 4.04
CA ARG A 165 -15.30 8.92 2.88
C ARG A 165 -14.73 9.48 1.57
N ASN A 166 -14.69 10.80 1.40
CA ASN A 166 -14.10 11.42 0.22
C ASN A 166 -12.58 11.24 0.17
N ALA A 167 -11.88 11.38 1.30
CA ALA A 167 -10.44 11.14 1.38
C ALA A 167 -10.06 9.71 0.95
N PHE A 168 -10.92 8.72 1.24
CA PHE A 168 -10.72 7.33 0.79
C PHE A 168 -11.07 7.07 -0.68
N LYS A 169 -11.76 8.00 -1.34
CA LYS A 169 -12.04 7.98 -2.79
C LYS A 169 -11.06 8.84 -3.60
N GLY A 170 -10.20 9.59 -2.92
CA GLY A 170 -9.18 10.46 -3.54
C GLY A 170 -7.91 9.70 -3.92
N ASP A 171 -6.88 10.46 -4.29
CA ASP A 171 -5.66 9.89 -4.88
C ASP A 171 -4.70 9.24 -3.87
N ASN A 172 -4.84 9.53 -2.56
CA ASN A 172 -3.93 9.04 -1.51
C ASN A 172 -4.66 8.39 -0.30
N PRO A 173 -5.51 7.36 -0.52
CA PRO A 173 -6.33 6.77 0.54
C PRO A 173 -5.49 6.14 1.67
N LYS A 174 -4.27 5.67 1.38
CA LYS A 174 -3.38 5.13 2.42
C LYS A 174 -2.90 6.18 3.42
N ASP A 175 -2.57 7.37 2.95
CA ASP A 175 -2.11 8.45 3.82
C ASP A 175 -3.28 9.06 4.58
N ALA A 176 -4.46 9.14 3.97
CA ALA A 176 -5.70 9.40 4.69
C ALA A 176 -5.91 8.39 5.84
N PHE A 177 -5.67 7.09 5.58
CA PHE A 177 -5.74 6.05 6.63
C PHE A 177 -4.76 6.30 7.77
N LYS A 178 -3.47 6.53 7.49
CA LYS A 178 -2.47 6.80 8.53
C LYS A 178 -2.83 8.05 9.34
N THR A 179 -3.30 9.09 8.66
CA THR A 179 -3.70 10.36 9.28
C THR A 179 -4.87 10.15 10.26
N LEU A 180 -5.83 9.32 9.89
CA LEU A 180 -7.03 9.03 10.67
C LEU A 180 -6.85 7.99 11.78
N TYR A 181 -5.92 7.03 11.60
CA TYR A 181 -5.79 5.87 12.48
C TYR A 181 -4.37 5.66 13.04
N GLY A 182 -3.45 6.58 12.78
CA GLY A 182 -2.06 6.59 13.23
C GLY A 182 -1.14 5.62 12.46
N LYS A 183 -1.59 4.41 12.16
CA LYS A 183 -0.82 3.40 11.43
C LYS A 183 -1.71 2.54 10.54
N VAL A 184 -1.11 1.90 9.53
CA VAL A 184 -1.83 0.95 8.68
C VAL A 184 -1.93 -0.41 9.38
N ASN A 185 -3.15 -0.80 9.73
CA ASN A 185 -3.47 -2.17 10.13
C ASN A 185 -3.99 -2.90 8.88
N LYS A 186 -3.30 -3.95 8.41
CA LYS A 186 -3.62 -4.64 7.14
C LYS A 186 -5.07 -5.15 7.09
N SER A 187 -5.57 -5.73 8.19
CA SER A 187 -6.93 -6.27 8.27
C SER A 187 -7.98 -5.16 8.20
N VAL A 188 -7.79 -4.06 8.95
CA VAL A 188 -8.75 -2.95 8.91
C VAL A 188 -8.67 -2.18 7.60
N TYR A 189 -7.46 -1.93 7.08
CA TYR A 189 -7.28 -1.26 5.79
C TYR A 189 -7.90 -2.07 4.65
N GLY A 190 -7.82 -3.40 4.69
CA GLY A 190 -8.51 -4.30 3.76
C GLY A 190 -10.01 -4.02 3.66
N ILE A 191 -10.68 -3.80 4.80
CA ILE A 191 -12.11 -3.42 4.83
C ILE A 191 -12.33 -2.10 4.06
N PHE A 192 -11.49 -1.08 4.30
CA PHE A 192 -11.60 0.20 3.59
C PHE A 192 -11.39 0.03 2.08
N LYS A 193 -10.45 -0.83 1.68
CA LYS A 193 -10.20 -1.09 0.26
C LYS A 193 -11.42 -1.68 -0.43
N THR A 194 -12.06 -2.67 0.19
CA THR A 194 -13.30 -3.26 -0.32
C THR A 194 -14.42 -2.21 -0.35
N LYS A 195 -14.62 -1.42 0.71
CA LYS A 195 -15.74 -0.46 0.78
C LYS A 195 -15.61 0.74 -0.15
N PHE A 196 -14.40 1.16 -0.46
CA PHE A 196 -14.15 2.34 -1.28
C PHE A 196 -13.58 2.01 -2.66
N GLY A 197 -13.45 0.73 -3.01
CA GLY A 197 -12.87 0.31 -4.29
C GLY A 197 -11.42 0.76 -4.47
N ILE A 198 -10.64 0.77 -3.39
CA ILE A 198 -9.23 1.22 -3.43
C ILE A 198 -8.41 0.11 -4.11
N THR A 199 -7.94 0.41 -5.32
CA THR A 199 -7.13 -0.50 -6.15
C THR A 199 -5.65 -0.51 -5.77
N GLU A 200 -5.23 0.29 -4.78
CA GLU A 200 -3.87 0.20 -4.25
C GLU A 200 -3.54 -1.24 -3.83
N GLY A 201 -2.50 -1.80 -4.46
CA GLY A 201 -1.96 -3.10 -4.12
C GLY A 201 -1.57 -3.17 -2.65
N VAL A 202 -1.83 -4.31 -2.00
CA VAL A 202 -1.42 -4.62 -0.61
C VAL A 202 0.11 -4.59 -0.44
N LEU A 203 0.85 -4.48 -1.54
CA LEU A 203 2.31 -4.47 -1.60
C LEU A 203 2.88 -3.10 -1.24
N THR A 204 2.72 -2.70 0.02
CA THR A 204 3.56 -1.64 0.58
C THR A 204 4.70 -2.19 1.42
N GLU A 205 4.70 -3.49 1.65
CA GLU A 205 5.90 -4.28 1.86
C GLU A 205 6.20 -4.91 0.49
N GLY A 206 7.43 -4.81 0.00
CA GLY A 206 7.83 -5.50 -1.24
C GLY A 206 7.49 -6.99 -1.17
N ILE A 207 7.26 -7.63 -2.32
CA ILE A 207 7.07 -9.08 -2.39
C ILE A 207 8.32 -9.74 -1.80
N LYS A 208 8.14 -10.62 -0.82
CA LYS A 208 9.26 -11.25 -0.11
C LYS A 208 9.96 -12.27 -1.01
N HIS A 209 11.28 -12.34 -0.88
CA HIS A 209 12.04 -13.46 -1.42
C HIS A 209 11.80 -14.71 -0.57
N ILE A 210 11.84 -15.89 -1.19
CA ILE A 210 11.59 -17.17 -0.49
C ILE A 210 12.57 -17.39 0.67
N GLU A 211 13.83 -16.97 0.53
CA GLU A 211 14.85 -17.05 1.59
C GLU A 211 14.66 -16.04 2.74
N ASP A 212 13.80 -15.04 2.58
CA ASP A 212 13.52 -14.00 3.58
C ASP A 212 12.17 -14.22 4.28
N MET A 213 11.50 -15.33 4.00
CA MET A 213 10.22 -15.68 4.62
C MET A 213 10.39 -15.95 6.12
N LYS A 214 9.36 -15.62 6.91
CA LYS A 214 9.35 -16.00 8.33
C LYS A 214 9.17 -17.53 8.42
N PRO A 215 9.68 -18.19 9.47
CA PRO A 215 9.60 -19.64 9.61
C PRO A 215 8.19 -20.22 9.41
N LYS A 216 7.16 -19.54 9.95
CA LYS A 216 5.76 -19.96 9.80
C LYS A 216 5.24 -19.82 8.37
N ASP A 217 5.56 -18.70 7.72
CA ASP A 217 5.16 -18.43 6.34
C ASP A 217 5.82 -19.48 5.41
N LEU A 218 7.10 -19.78 5.64
CA LEU A 218 7.86 -20.77 4.87
C LEU A 218 7.34 -22.20 5.09
N LEU A 219 6.97 -22.55 6.33
CA LEU A 219 6.35 -23.84 6.63
C LEU A 219 5.02 -23.99 5.87
N ASN A 220 4.18 -22.96 5.87
CA ASN A 220 2.91 -23.00 5.15
C ASN A 220 3.11 -23.17 3.64
N PHE A 221 4.06 -22.41 3.08
CA PHE A 221 4.45 -22.56 1.68
C PHE A 221 4.87 -24.00 1.36
N LEU A 222 5.77 -24.59 2.16
CA LEU A 222 6.24 -25.97 1.97
C LEU A 222 5.09 -26.98 2.01
N LYS A 223 4.19 -26.86 2.99
CA LYS A 223 3.01 -27.73 3.10
C LYS A 223 2.14 -27.68 1.86
N LEU A 224 1.83 -26.47 1.38
CA LEU A 224 1.01 -26.28 0.18
C LEU A 224 1.73 -26.82 -1.07
N TRP A 225 3.04 -26.55 -1.19
CA TRP A 225 3.84 -27.01 -2.32
C TRP A 225 3.93 -28.53 -2.39
N ASN A 226 4.23 -29.17 -1.27
CA ASN A 226 4.36 -30.63 -1.20
C ASN A 226 3.02 -31.34 -1.35
N ALA A 227 1.92 -30.71 -0.92
CA ALA A 227 0.59 -31.26 -1.11
C ALA A 227 0.17 -31.26 -2.59
N ASP A 228 0.33 -30.12 -3.28
CA ASP A 228 0.00 -29.98 -4.70
C ASP A 228 0.57 -28.68 -5.28
N ASN A 229 1.77 -28.77 -5.88
CA ASN A 229 2.42 -27.61 -6.51
C ASN A 229 1.71 -27.12 -7.78
N THR A 230 0.77 -27.90 -8.35
CA THR A 230 0.04 -27.50 -9.57
C THR A 230 -0.97 -26.38 -9.32
N LYS A 231 -1.33 -26.17 -8.06
CA LYS A 231 -2.22 -25.08 -7.63
C LYS A 231 -1.52 -23.73 -7.53
N PHE A 232 -0.19 -23.69 -7.64
CA PHE A 232 0.57 -22.45 -7.67
C PHE A 232 0.52 -21.88 -9.09
N GLU A 233 0.20 -20.59 -9.20
CA GLU A 233 0.46 -19.86 -10.45
C GLU A 233 1.89 -19.33 -10.40
N VAL A 234 2.71 -19.75 -11.35
CA VAL A 234 4.13 -19.38 -11.43
C VAL A 234 4.34 -18.62 -12.71
N ASN A 235 4.82 -17.37 -12.57
CA ASN A 235 5.04 -16.48 -13.69
C ASN A 235 6.52 -16.05 -13.76
N GLU A 236 7.01 -15.85 -14.97
CA GLU A 236 8.30 -15.19 -15.21
C GLU A 236 8.27 -13.80 -14.58
N LYS A 237 9.32 -13.45 -13.84
CA LYS A 237 9.45 -12.11 -13.32
C LYS A 237 9.96 -11.21 -14.44
N VAL A 238 9.18 -10.17 -14.71
CA VAL A 238 9.56 -9.11 -15.63
C VAL A 238 10.10 -7.92 -14.82
N ASP A 239 11.08 -7.20 -15.36
CA ASP A 239 11.62 -5.97 -14.76
C ASP A 239 11.04 -4.74 -15.46
N GLY A 240 9.71 -4.75 -15.62
CA GLY A 240 8.98 -3.70 -16.28
C GLY A 240 8.52 -2.61 -15.30
N HIS A 241 8.09 -1.50 -15.86
CA HIS A 241 7.48 -0.43 -15.08
C HIS A 241 6.01 -0.75 -14.87
N PHE A 242 5.56 -0.72 -13.61
CA PHE A 242 4.13 -0.78 -13.37
C PHE A 242 3.45 0.37 -14.12
N PHE A 243 2.49 0.00 -14.94
CA PHE A 243 1.80 0.91 -15.81
C PHE A 243 0.32 0.55 -15.82
N GLN A 244 -0.52 1.58 -15.96
CA GLN A 244 -1.95 1.42 -16.09
C GLN A 244 -2.45 2.27 -17.25
N PHE A 245 -3.44 1.77 -17.98
CA PHE A 245 -4.05 2.52 -19.09
C PHE A 245 -5.43 1.97 -19.43
N GLY A 246 -6.18 2.72 -20.24
CA GLY A 246 -7.46 2.28 -20.77
C GLY A 246 -8.41 3.44 -20.99
N ILE A 247 -9.71 3.17 -20.86
CA ILE A 247 -10.78 4.16 -21.06
C ILE A 247 -11.44 4.47 -19.72
N ARG A 248 -11.56 5.75 -19.37
CA ARG A 248 -12.28 6.21 -18.18
C ARG A 248 -13.09 7.45 -18.51
N GLY A 249 -14.40 7.40 -18.26
CA GLY A 249 -15.29 8.52 -18.58
C GLY A 249 -15.29 8.91 -20.06
N GLY A 250 -15.14 7.93 -20.96
CA GLY A 250 -15.11 8.15 -22.42
C GLY A 250 -13.75 8.61 -22.99
N GLY A 251 -12.76 8.90 -22.15
CA GLY A 251 -11.42 9.31 -22.58
C GLY A 251 -10.36 8.25 -22.32
N PHE A 252 -9.35 8.19 -23.19
CA PHE A 252 -8.15 7.38 -22.94
C PHE A 252 -7.30 7.99 -21.84
N TYR A 253 -6.64 7.14 -21.05
CA TYR A 253 -5.62 7.52 -20.10
C TYR A 253 -4.51 6.48 -20.04
N SER A 254 -3.35 6.90 -19.53
CA SER A 254 -2.28 5.99 -19.11
C SER A 254 -1.48 6.56 -17.94
N GLY A 255 -0.59 5.80 -17.31
CA GLY A 255 0.24 6.31 -16.23
C GLY A 255 0.74 5.26 -15.26
N SER A 256 1.26 5.70 -14.12
CA SER A 256 1.79 4.84 -13.06
C SER A 256 0.75 4.65 -11.95
N LYS A 257 1.13 3.95 -10.86
CA LYS A 257 0.30 3.81 -9.65
C LYS A 257 -0.15 5.15 -9.04
N THR A 258 0.65 6.19 -9.20
CA THR A 258 0.49 7.47 -8.48
C THR A 258 0.18 8.64 -9.40
N LYS A 259 0.28 8.46 -10.72
CA LYS A 259 0.01 9.54 -11.69
C LYS A 259 -0.78 8.99 -12.87
N THR A 260 -1.89 9.66 -13.16
CA THR A 260 -2.69 9.43 -14.38
C THR A 260 -2.42 10.57 -15.38
N VAL A 261 -2.24 10.20 -16.64
CA VAL A 261 -1.97 11.09 -17.77
C VAL A 261 -3.08 10.94 -18.80
N LYS A 262 -3.71 12.05 -19.18
CA LYS A 262 -4.79 12.09 -20.19
C LYS A 262 -4.29 12.56 -21.54
N HIS A 263 -3.30 13.45 -21.55
CA HIS A 263 -2.68 13.96 -22.76
C HIS A 263 -1.17 13.72 -22.72
N GLU A 264 -0.57 13.48 -23.89
CA GLU A 264 0.86 13.23 -24.07
C GLU A 264 1.74 14.27 -23.38
N LYS A 265 1.36 15.56 -23.48
CA LYS A 265 2.08 16.68 -22.86
C LYS A 265 2.09 16.68 -21.33
N ASP A 266 1.23 15.89 -20.68
CA ASP A 266 1.14 15.83 -19.21
C ASP A 266 2.18 14.84 -18.62
N TYR A 267 2.88 14.09 -19.48
CA TYR A 267 4.04 13.32 -19.04
C TYR A 267 5.12 14.29 -18.54
N PRO A 268 5.72 14.01 -17.37
CA PRO A 268 6.81 14.84 -16.88
C PRO A 268 7.99 14.73 -17.84
N SER A 269 8.68 15.85 -18.11
CA SER A 269 9.91 15.87 -18.89
C SER A 269 11.03 15.16 -18.12
N LEU A 270 11.01 13.83 -18.24
CA LEU A 270 12.00 12.91 -17.69
C LEU A 270 12.80 12.32 -18.84
N TYR A 271 13.90 11.67 -18.49
CA TYR A 271 14.81 11.01 -19.42
C TYR A 271 14.15 9.99 -20.39
N PHE A 272 12.89 9.59 -20.14
CA PHE A 272 12.12 8.63 -20.94
C PHE A 272 10.81 9.22 -21.49
N TYR A 273 10.69 10.55 -21.49
CA TYR A 273 9.47 11.25 -21.87
C TYR A 273 8.99 10.85 -23.27
N GLU A 274 9.90 10.81 -24.25
CA GLU A 274 9.57 10.49 -25.64
C GLU A 274 9.03 9.06 -25.82
N ASP A 275 9.63 8.09 -25.15
CA ASP A 275 9.20 6.69 -25.20
C ASP A 275 7.80 6.50 -24.60
N PHE A 276 7.52 7.13 -23.44
CA PHE A 276 6.19 7.08 -22.82
C PHE A 276 5.13 7.82 -23.64
N VAL A 277 5.50 8.93 -24.29
CA VAL A 277 4.62 9.65 -25.21
C VAL A 277 4.29 8.79 -26.43
N LYS A 278 5.30 8.11 -27.02
CA LYS A 278 5.09 7.12 -28.10
C LYS A 278 4.16 6.00 -27.65
N TYR A 279 4.39 5.44 -26.46
CA TYR A 279 3.52 4.42 -25.86
C TYR A 279 2.07 4.90 -25.72
N HIS A 280 1.86 6.09 -25.15
CA HIS A 280 0.54 6.66 -24.98
C HIS A 280 -0.22 6.78 -26.32
N LYS A 281 0.46 7.28 -27.36
CA LYS A 281 -0.09 7.40 -28.73
C LYS A 281 -0.51 6.05 -29.30
N LEU A 282 0.33 5.03 -29.15
CA LEU A 282 0.08 3.69 -29.69
C LEU A 282 -1.04 2.97 -28.93
N LEU A 283 -1.01 3.02 -27.59
CA LEU A 283 -2.04 2.42 -26.74
C LEU A 283 -3.42 3.06 -26.99
N LYS A 284 -3.48 4.39 -27.12
CA LYS A 284 -4.73 5.12 -27.40
C LYS A 284 -5.47 4.63 -28.64
N LYS A 285 -4.77 4.07 -29.63
CA LYS A 285 -5.37 3.56 -30.88
C LYS A 285 -6.06 2.21 -30.72
N ILE A 286 -5.86 1.50 -29.60
CA ILE A 286 -6.44 0.18 -29.37
C ILE A 286 -7.97 0.32 -29.20
N PRO A 287 -8.79 -0.48 -29.91
CA PRO A 287 -10.24 -0.40 -29.82
C PRO A 287 -10.77 -1.18 -28.60
N TYR A 288 -10.42 -0.74 -27.39
CA TYR A 288 -10.69 -1.43 -26.11
C TYR A 288 -12.14 -1.95 -25.99
N LYS A 289 -13.11 -1.06 -26.15
CA LYS A 289 -14.54 -1.38 -26.05
C LYS A 289 -14.93 -2.49 -27.03
N LYS A 290 -14.50 -2.39 -28.29
CA LYS A 290 -14.80 -3.38 -29.34
C LYS A 290 -14.21 -4.75 -29.01
N ILE A 291 -13.01 -4.80 -28.43
CA ILE A 291 -12.37 -6.05 -27.99
C ILE A 291 -13.17 -6.65 -26.83
N VAL A 292 -13.46 -5.88 -25.79
CA VAL A 292 -14.19 -6.39 -24.61
C VAL A 292 -15.60 -6.85 -24.99
N ASP A 293 -16.38 -6.02 -25.69
CA ASP A 293 -17.76 -6.34 -26.09
C ASP A 293 -17.84 -7.63 -26.91
N LYS A 294 -16.88 -7.84 -27.83
CA LYS A 294 -16.81 -9.03 -28.70
C LYS A 294 -16.70 -10.34 -27.90
N TYR A 295 -16.07 -10.31 -26.73
CA TYR A 295 -15.79 -11.50 -25.92
C TYR A 295 -16.54 -11.53 -24.59
N ALA A 296 -17.32 -10.49 -24.28
CA ALA A 296 -17.98 -10.33 -22.98
C ALA A 296 -18.84 -11.54 -22.60
N LYS A 297 -19.71 -11.99 -23.52
CA LYS A 297 -20.57 -13.17 -23.32
C LYS A 297 -19.77 -14.45 -23.05
N LYS A 298 -18.64 -14.65 -23.74
CA LYS A 298 -17.82 -15.86 -23.62
C LYS A 298 -17.14 -15.96 -22.24
N PHE A 299 -16.74 -14.83 -21.67
CA PHE A 299 -15.97 -14.78 -20.43
C PHE A 299 -16.78 -14.25 -19.23
N GLY A 300 -18.10 -14.08 -19.37
CA GLY A 300 -18.94 -13.57 -18.30
C GLY A 300 -18.55 -12.16 -17.84
N ILE A 301 -18.10 -11.31 -18.75
CA ILE A 301 -17.72 -9.93 -18.43
C ILE A 301 -19.00 -9.09 -18.37
N GLU A 302 -19.36 -8.67 -17.17
CA GLU A 302 -20.51 -7.81 -16.91
C GLU A 302 -20.12 -6.33 -17.00
N GLY A 303 -21.04 -5.47 -17.45
CA GLY A 303 -20.82 -4.02 -17.55
C GLY A 303 -21.22 -3.43 -18.90
N ASN A 304 -21.25 -2.11 -18.97
CA ASN A 304 -21.57 -1.34 -20.18
C ASN A 304 -20.29 -0.90 -20.92
N THR A 305 -19.13 -1.45 -20.54
CA THR A 305 -17.80 -1.13 -21.07
C THR A 305 -17.49 0.37 -21.08
N LYS A 306 -18.03 1.10 -20.08
CA LYS A 306 -17.82 2.55 -19.93
C LYS A 306 -16.43 2.87 -19.40
N ASN A 307 -15.93 2.04 -18.51
CA ASN A 307 -14.59 2.12 -17.96
C ASN A 307 -13.87 0.79 -18.17
N ILE A 308 -12.68 0.85 -18.76
CA ILE A 308 -11.80 -0.29 -18.97
C ILE A 308 -10.44 0.14 -18.45
N SER A 309 -9.91 -0.57 -17.47
CA SER A 309 -8.58 -0.35 -16.91
C SER A 309 -7.74 -1.59 -17.11
N ILE A 310 -6.52 -1.41 -17.60
CA ILE A 310 -5.52 -2.45 -17.71
C ILE A 310 -4.41 -2.09 -16.73
N GLU A 311 -4.07 -3.01 -15.85
CA GLU A 311 -2.87 -2.94 -15.01
C GLU A 311 -1.85 -3.94 -15.55
N CYS A 312 -0.62 -3.47 -15.76
CA CYS A 312 0.42 -4.24 -16.41
C CYS A 312 1.81 -3.85 -15.93
N GLU A 313 2.79 -4.63 -16.34
CA GLU A 313 4.17 -4.15 -16.50
C GLU A 313 4.40 -3.77 -17.95
N ALA A 314 4.95 -2.57 -18.15
CA ALA A 314 5.28 -2.03 -19.46
C ALA A 314 6.79 -1.86 -19.59
N ILE A 315 7.29 -2.25 -20.74
CA ILE A 315 8.67 -2.04 -21.16
C ILE A 315 8.62 -1.18 -22.43
N PRO A 316 8.69 0.15 -22.29
CA PRO A 316 8.49 1.06 -23.40
C PRO A 316 9.51 0.97 -24.53
N SER A 317 10.70 0.41 -24.27
CA SER A 317 11.70 0.13 -25.30
C SER A 317 12.69 -0.94 -24.82
N TRP A 318 13.37 -1.55 -25.79
CA TRP A 318 14.55 -2.40 -25.56
C TRP A 318 15.56 -1.76 -24.61
N ASP A 319 15.87 -0.51 -24.93
CA ASP A 319 16.86 0.34 -24.33
C ASP A 319 16.56 0.69 -22.85
N TYR A 320 15.32 0.50 -22.43
CA TYR A 320 14.87 0.95 -21.12
C TYR A 320 15.20 -0.02 -19.97
N ASN A 321 15.45 -1.28 -20.29
CA ASN A 321 15.43 -2.34 -19.30
C ASN A 321 16.70 -2.39 -18.44
N ILE A 322 16.54 -2.83 -17.20
CA ILE A 322 17.66 -3.20 -16.31
C ILE A 322 18.14 -4.63 -16.63
N VAL A 323 17.33 -5.38 -17.41
CA VAL A 323 17.61 -6.70 -17.94
C VAL A 323 17.72 -6.64 -19.46
N LEU A 324 18.63 -7.41 -20.05
CA LEU A 324 18.78 -7.52 -21.50
C LEU A 324 17.77 -8.56 -21.95
N TYR A 325 16.84 -8.14 -22.78
CA TYR A 325 15.83 -9.04 -23.29
C TYR A 325 16.29 -9.62 -24.64
N ASP A 326 15.40 -9.95 -25.56
CA ASP A 326 15.67 -10.17 -26.97
C ASP A 326 15.05 -9.01 -27.78
N PRO A 327 15.83 -8.25 -28.58
CA PRO A 327 15.32 -7.09 -29.29
C PRO A 327 14.27 -7.48 -30.35
N GLU A 328 14.34 -8.69 -30.91
CA GLU A 328 13.35 -9.20 -31.87
C GLU A 328 12.00 -9.46 -31.19
N LYS A 329 12.01 -9.82 -29.91
CA LYS A 329 10.79 -10.05 -29.12
C LYS A 329 10.16 -8.74 -28.61
N ILE A 330 10.97 -7.74 -28.26
CA ILE A 330 10.48 -6.49 -27.68
C ILE A 330 9.99 -5.50 -28.75
N GLY A 331 10.68 -5.35 -29.87
CA GLY A 331 10.32 -4.38 -30.91
C GLY A 331 10.11 -2.96 -30.36
N ASP A 332 8.93 -2.38 -30.64
CA ASP A 332 8.52 -1.05 -30.16
C ASP A 332 8.15 -0.98 -28.67
N GLY A 333 8.32 -2.09 -27.95
CA GLY A 333 8.06 -2.26 -26.52
C GLY A 333 7.04 -3.37 -26.23
N ILE A 334 7.02 -3.85 -24.98
CA ILE A 334 6.05 -4.85 -24.52
C ILE A 334 5.09 -4.34 -23.44
N VAL A 335 3.94 -5.01 -23.33
CA VAL A 335 2.96 -4.89 -22.25
C VAL A 335 2.63 -6.29 -21.73
N VAL A 336 2.88 -6.53 -20.46
CA VAL A 336 2.58 -7.79 -19.76
C VAL A 336 1.36 -7.59 -18.87
N LEU A 337 0.22 -8.17 -19.28
CA LEU A 337 -1.08 -7.95 -18.67
C LEU A 337 -1.17 -8.66 -17.31
N PHE A 338 -1.43 -7.90 -16.25
CA PHE A 338 -1.71 -8.44 -14.92
C PHE A 338 -3.19 -8.47 -14.61
N LYS A 339 -3.89 -7.39 -14.92
CA LYS A 339 -5.34 -7.27 -14.69
C LYS A 339 -6.00 -6.52 -15.83
N ILE A 340 -7.20 -6.95 -16.18
CA ILE A 340 -8.13 -6.16 -16.97
C ILE A 340 -9.39 -6.00 -16.11
N ILE A 341 -9.82 -4.75 -15.94
CA ILE A 341 -10.95 -4.38 -15.09
C ILE A 341 -11.96 -3.66 -15.97
N VAL A 342 -13.19 -4.15 -16.00
CA VAL A 342 -14.29 -3.59 -16.78
C VAL A 342 -15.36 -3.13 -15.81
N ASP A 343 -15.67 -1.83 -15.84
CA ASP A 343 -16.66 -1.18 -14.97
C ASP A 343 -16.51 -1.50 -13.47
N GLY A 344 -15.27 -1.72 -13.02
CA GLY A 344 -14.93 -2.02 -11.63
C GLY A 344 -14.86 -3.52 -11.28
N VAL A 345 -15.12 -4.40 -12.25
CA VAL A 345 -15.05 -5.86 -12.10
C VAL A 345 -13.82 -6.40 -12.84
N GLU A 346 -12.99 -7.18 -12.15
CA GLU A 346 -11.81 -7.84 -12.74
C GLU A 346 -12.25 -8.98 -13.67
N THR A 347 -11.72 -9.02 -14.89
CA THR A 347 -12.02 -10.08 -15.85
C THR A 347 -11.26 -11.37 -15.52
N PRO A 348 -11.75 -12.55 -15.97
CA PRO A 348 -11.00 -13.79 -15.83
C PRO A 348 -9.62 -13.74 -16.52
N ILE A 349 -8.60 -14.37 -15.93
CA ILE A 349 -7.23 -14.42 -16.47
C ILE A 349 -7.21 -14.97 -17.91
N ALA A 350 -8.08 -15.94 -18.23
CA ALA A 350 -8.19 -16.50 -19.58
C ALA A 350 -8.58 -15.47 -20.66
N PHE A 351 -9.18 -14.34 -20.26
CA PHE A 351 -9.47 -13.24 -21.17
C PHE A 351 -8.21 -12.45 -21.55
N HIS A 352 -7.17 -12.44 -20.71
CA HIS A 352 -5.94 -11.68 -20.95
C HIS A 352 -5.23 -12.15 -22.23
N ASP A 353 -5.16 -13.47 -22.46
CA ASP A 353 -4.59 -14.05 -23.69
C ASP A 353 -5.33 -13.58 -24.95
N VAL A 354 -6.66 -13.56 -24.87
CA VAL A 354 -7.52 -13.10 -25.98
C VAL A 354 -7.36 -11.61 -26.22
N PHE A 355 -7.33 -10.81 -25.15
CA PHE A 355 -7.12 -9.37 -25.24
C PHE A 355 -5.76 -9.06 -25.87
N ALA A 356 -4.69 -9.71 -25.40
CA ALA A 356 -3.34 -9.55 -25.94
C ALA A 356 -3.30 -9.86 -27.44
N LYS A 357 -3.88 -10.98 -27.86
CA LYS A 357 -3.96 -11.37 -29.28
C LYS A 357 -4.69 -10.34 -30.14
N GLU A 358 -5.79 -9.76 -29.65
CA GLU A 358 -6.54 -8.75 -30.41
C GLU A 358 -5.84 -7.38 -30.42
N ALA A 359 -5.21 -7.00 -29.30
CA ALA A 359 -4.41 -5.77 -29.19
C ALA A 359 -3.20 -5.81 -30.14
N ASN A 360 -2.48 -6.94 -30.21
CA ASN A 360 -1.33 -7.14 -31.10
C ASN A 360 -1.63 -6.94 -32.59
N LYS A 361 -2.91 -7.02 -33.00
CA LYS A 361 -3.33 -6.73 -34.39
C LYS A 361 -3.46 -5.23 -34.68
N LYS A 362 -3.36 -4.37 -33.66
CA LYS A 362 -3.73 -2.95 -33.70
C LYS A 362 -2.60 -2.01 -33.33
N THR A 363 -1.48 -2.54 -32.88
CA THR A 363 -0.32 -1.76 -32.46
C THR A 363 0.97 -2.55 -32.71
N THR A 364 2.08 -1.83 -32.82
CA THR A 364 3.42 -2.42 -32.89
C THR A 364 3.96 -2.82 -31.51
N ILE A 365 3.37 -2.30 -30.43
CA ILE A 365 3.61 -2.77 -29.05
C ILE A 365 3.16 -4.23 -28.94
N LYS A 366 4.02 -5.08 -28.36
CA LYS A 366 3.70 -6.49 -28.16
C LYS A 366 3.05 -6.72 -26.80
N PHE A 367 1.82 -7.18 -26.83
CA PHE A 367 1.02 -7.56 -25.68
C PHE A 367 1.20 -9.04 -25.38
N PHE A 368 1.42 -9.34 -24.12
CA PHE A 368 1.51 -10.68 -23.58
C PHE A 368 0.62 -10.79 -22.34
N SER A 369 0.01 -11.95 -22.15
CA SER A 369 -0.39 -12.35 -20.80
C SER A 369 0.86 -12.62 -19.96
N ASN A 370 0.68 -12.74 -18.65
CA ASN A 370 1.79 -13.04 -17.77
C ASN A 370 2.44 -14.39 -18.15
N PRO A 371 3.72 -14.45 -18.54
CA PRO A 371 4.33 -15.69 -19.01
C PRO A 371 4.38 -16.73 -17.90
N LYS A 372 3.77 -17.89 -18.14
CA LYS A 372 3.67 -18.97 -17.15
C LYS A 372 4.87 -19.90 -17.24
N VAL A 373 5.37 -20.29 -16.07
CA VAL A 373 6.48 -21.24 -15.93
C VAL A 373 5.98 -22.53 -15.27
N ASN A 374 6.39 -23.67 -15.81
CA ASN A 374 6.03 -24.97 -15.26
C ASN A 374 7.11 -25.44 -14.28
N LEU A 375 6.75 -25.56 -12.99
CA LEU A 375 7.62 -26.07 -11.92
C LEU A 375 7.12 -27.40 -11.33
N LYS A 376 6.26 -28.14 -12.02
CA LYS A 376 5.65 -29.39 -11.49
C LYS A 376 6.69 -30.42 -11.06
N GLN A 377 7.82 -30.48 -11.76
CA GLN A 377 8.95 -31.37 -11.49
C GLN A 377 9.79 -31.00 -10.26
N VAL A 378 9.56 -29.83 -9.65
CA VAL A 378 10.33 -29.38 -8.49
C VAL A 378 9.75 -29.94 -7.21
N HIS A 379 10.52 -30.83 -6.58
CA HIS A 379 10.19 -31.42 -5.28
C HIS A 379 11.12 -30.89 -4.18
N PHE A 380 10.53 -30.49 -3.05
CA PHE A 380 11.25 -30.12 -1.84
C PHE A 380 11.27 -31.28 -0.85
N GLU A 381 12.32 -31.35 -0.03
CA GLU A 381 12.48 -32.43 0.94
C GLU A 381 11.46 -32.29 2.07
N GLU A 382 10.76 -33.37 2.42
CA GLU A 382 9.85 -33.42 3.58
C GLU A 382 10.57 -33.09 4.90
N SER A 383 11.87 -33.38 4.96
CA SER A 383 12.74 -33.07 6.10
C SER A 383 12.70 -31.57 6.47
N TYR A 384 12.51 -30.67 5.50
CA TYR A 384 12.42 -29.23 5.73
C TYR A 384 11.13 -28.87 6.46
N GLU A 385 10.01 -29.48 6.06
CA GLU A 385 8.71 -29.31 6.69
C GLU A 385 8.71 -29.84 8.12
N ILE A 386 9.26 -31.04 8.32
CA ILE A 386 9.37 -31.69 9.64
C ILE A 386 10.21 -30.81 10.59
N LEU A 387 11.36 -30.32 10.11
CA LEU A 387 12.26 -29.48 10.90
C LEU A 387 11.59 -28.16 11.31
N LEU A 388 10.96 -27.45 10.37
CA LEU A 388 10.25 -26.20 10.65
C LEU A 388 9.06 -26.42 11.60
N SER A 389 8.30 -27.50 11.41
CA SER A 389 7.17 -27.87 12.27
C SER A 389 7.62 -28.07 13.71
N LYS A 390 8.66 -28.90 13.94
CA LYS A 390 9.22 -29.14 15.29
C LYS A 390 9.72 -27.86 15.97
N MET A 391 10.39 -26.97 15.21
CA MET A 391 10.85 -25.69 15.76
C MET A 391 9.70 -24.75 16.11
N ILE A 392 8.65 -24.70 15.29
CA ILE A 392 7.49 -23.84 15.50
C ILE A 392 6.64 -24.37 16.65
N GLU A 393 6.49 -25.68 16.80
CA GLU A 393 5.84 -26.30 17.96
C GLU A 393 6.57 -25.94 19.25
N LYS A 394 7.90 -26.14 19.28
CA LYS A 394 8.72 -25.88 20.47
C LYS A 394 8.84 -24.39 20.83
N TYR A 395 8.93 -23.50 19.85
CA TYR A 395 9.25 -22.08 20.07
C TYR A 395 8.18 -21.10 19.55
N GLY A 396 7.01 -21.57 19.15
CA GLY A 396 5.97 -20.76 18.49
C GLY A 396 5.49 -19.56 19.28
N ASN A 397 5.32 -19.71 20.59
CA ASN A 397 4.97 -18.62 21.51
C ASN A 397 6.07 -17.55 21.57
N LEU A 398 7.33 -17.98 21.60
CA LEU A 398 8.46 -17.07 21.56
C LEU A 398 8.53 -16.35 20.21
N LEU A 399 8.38 -17.06 19.10
CA LEU A 399 8.40 -16.47 17.74
C LEU A 399 7.33 -15.37 17.58
N ASN A 400 6.17 -15.53 18.21
CA ASN A 400 5.04 -14.58 18.16
C ASN A 400 5.17 -13.37 19.10
N THR A 401 6.09 -13.36 20.05
CA THR A 401 6.20 -12.31 21.09
C THR A 401 7.50 -11.51 20.96
N PRO A 402 7.56 -10.21 21.33
CA PRO A 402 8.81 -9.45 21.27
C PRO A 402 9.94 -10.09 22.12
N ALA A 403 11.12 -10.30 21.52
CA ALA A 403 12.27 -10.87 22.23
C ALA A 403 12.98 -9.79 23.05
N ARG A 404 12.62 -9.67 24.33
CA ARG A 404 13.21 -8.69 25.27
C ARG A 404 14.54 -9.15 25.88
N LYS A 405 14.69 -10.47 26.12
CA LYS A 405 15.90 -11.06 26.74
C LYS A 405 16.95 -11.45 25.68
N PRO A 406 18.27 -11.36 25.96
CA PRO A 406 19.32 -11.73 25.00
C PRO A 406 19.20 -13.17 24.47
N HIS A 407 18.93 -14.16 25.33
CA HIS A 407 18.77 -15.56 24.91
C HIS A 407 17.56 -15.75 23.97
N HIS A 408 16.45 -15.05 24.21
CA HIS A 408 15.29 -15.04 23.32
C HIS A 408 15.63 -14.50 21.93
N LYS A 409 16.44 -13.42 21.86
CA LYS A 409 16.92 -12.87 20.58
C LYS A 409 17.79 -13.88 19.84
N LYS A 410 18.69 -14.57 20.55
CA LYS A 410 19.57 -15.62 19.99
C LYS A 410 18.77 -16.78 19.40
N ILE A 411 17.77 -17.30 20.12
CA ILE A 411 16.90 -18.39 19.64
C ILE A 411 16.15 -17.97 18.37
N LYS A 412 15.53 -16.78 18.38
CA LYS A 412 14.83 -16.27 17.20
C LYS A 412 15.75 -16.13 15.99
N TYR A 413 16.95 -15.60 16.21
CA TYR A 413 17.95 -15.46 15.16
C TYR A 413 18.35 -16.83 14.58
N GLN A 414 18.59 -17.83 15.43
CA GLN A 414 18.93 -19.19 14.99
C GLN A 414 17.81 -19.83 14.17
N ILE A 415 16.56 -19.73 14.63
CA ILE A 415 15.41 -20.28 13.88
C ILE A 415 15.24 -19.56 12.54
N GLN A 416 15.36 -18.23 12.52
CA GLN A 416 15.30 -17.48 11.27
C GLN A 416 16.45 -17.85 10.32
N ARG A 417 17.67 -18.05 10.86
CA ARG A 417 18.82 -18.50 10.06
C ARG A 417 18.57 -19.86 9.40
N ILE A 418 17.95 -20.80 10.12
CA ILE A 418 17.57 -22.11 9.56
C ILE A 418 16.54 -21.94 8.45
N ALA A 419 15.48 -21.14 8.67
CA ALA A 419 14.48 -20.86 7.65
C ALA A 419 15.11 -20.23 6.40
N ASN A 420 16.04 -19.28 6.57
CA ASN A 420 16.76 -18.66 5.46
C ASN A 420 17.59 -19.69 4.66
N LEU A 421 18.25 -20.64 5.34
CA LEU A 421 19.02 -21.69 4.68
C LEU A 421 18.11 -22.63 3.86
N ILE A 422 16.95 -23.01 4.42
CA ILE A 422 15.94 -23.80 3.70
C ILE A 422 15.46 -23.04 2.46
N GLY A 423 15.05 -21.78 2.62
CA GLY A 423 14.60 -20.96 1.50
C GLY A 423 15.67 -20.78 0.41
N LYS A 424 16.95 -20.64 0.78
CA LYS A 424 18.08 -20.61 -0.18
C LYS A 424 18.21 -21.91 -0.96
N LYS A 425 18.08 -23.07 -0.30
CA LYS A 425 18.11 -24.38 -0.98
C LYS A 425 16.93 -24.53 -1.96
N MET A 426 15.73 -24.13 -1.52
CA MET A 426 14.53 -24.15 -2.36
C MET A 426 14.69 -23.25 -3.60
N LYS A 427 15.13 -22.00 -3.39
CA LYS A 427 15.47 -21.07 -4.46
C LYS A 427 16.46 -21.69 -5.46
N GLY A 428 17.53 -22.30 -4.96
CA GLY A 428 18.53 -22.95 -5.80
C GLY A 428 17.98 -24.11 -6.64
N LYS A 429 16.98 -24.86 -6.15
CA LYS A 429 16.30 -25.89 -6.96
C LYS A 429 15.40 -25.27 -8.03
N VAL A 430 14.64 -24.24 -7.67
CA VAL A 430 13.71 -23.58 -8.61
C VAL A 430 14.45 -22.88 -9.75
N LEU A 431 15.52 -22.13 -9.45
CA LEU A 431 16.29 -21.39 -10.45
C LEU A 431 17.11 -22.31 -11.40
N LYS A 432 17.19 -23.62 -11.12
CA LYS A 432 17.82 -24.60 -12.01
C LYS A 432 16.84 -25.21 -13.02
N VAL A 433 15.54 -24.93 -12.89
CA VAL A 433 14.57 -25.39 -13.87
C VAL A 433 14.80 -24.60 -15.16
N ASP A 434 15.10 -25.32 -16.23
CA ASP A 434 15.18 -24.70 -17.55
C ASP A 434 13.78 -24.52 -18.13
N PHE A 435 13.52 -23.32 -18.62
CA PHE A 435 12.30 -22.98 -19.35
C PHE A 435 12.62 -21.92 -20.40
N GLN A 436 11.84 -21.92 -21.48
CA GLN A 436 11.97 -20.89 -22.50
C GLN A 436 11.49 -19.56 -21.94
N ARG A 437 12.42 -18.61 -21.78
CA ARG A 437 12.10 -17.26 -21.33
C ARG A 437 11.33 -16.51 -22.41
N ALA A 438 10.29 -15.81 -21.99
CA ALA A 438 9.38 -15.13 -22.90
C ALA A 438 10.05 -13.95 -23.58
N PHE A 439 10.92 -13.23 -22.88
CA PHE A 439 11.42 -11.95 -23.37
C PHE A 439 12.91 -11.88 -23.64
N GLY A 440 13.74 -12.84 -23.21
CA GLY A 440 15.18 -12.84 -23.48
C GLY A 440 15.92 -13.90 -22.66
N GLU A 441 17.19 -14.15 -22.93
CA GLU A 441 17.94 -15.24 -22.27
C GLU A 441 18.20 -14.99 -20.79
N GLU A 442 18.15 -13.74 -20.34
CA GLU A 442 18.44 -13.39 -18.97
C GLU A 442 17.21 -13.46 -18.07
N ASP A 443 17.37 -14.19 -16.97
CA ASP A 443 16.33 -14.44 -16.00
C ASP A 443 16.40 -13.45 -14.84
N GLU A 444 15.32 -12.71 -14.58
CA GLU A 444 15.17 -11.93 -13.36
C GLU A 444 14.58 -12.78 -12.21
N GLY A 445 14.15 -13.99 -12.49
CA GLY A 445 13.57 -14.96 -11.57
C GLY A 445 12.08 -15.17 -11.80
N LEU A 446 11.40 -15.66 -10.76
CA LEU A 446 10.00 -16.07 -10.81
C LEU A 446 9.16 -15.37 -9.74
N VAL A 447 7.88 -15.18 -10.04
CA VAL A 447 6.84 -14.77 -9.10
C VAL A 447 5.85 -15.93 -8.92
N LEU A 448 5.71 -16.39 -7.69
CA LEU A 448 4.84 -17.49 -7.30
C LEU A 448 3.63 -16.93 -6.55
N TYR A 449 2.44 -17.19 -7.07
CA TYR A 449 1.16 -16.93 -6.41
C TYR A 449 0.74 -18.20 -5.67
N VAL A 450 0.73 -18.10 -4.35
CA VAL A 450 0.44 -19.21 -3.44
C VAL A 450 -1.08 -19.36 -3.31
N PRO A 451 -1.63 -20.59 -3.23
CA PRO A 451 -3.08 -20.81 -3.09
C PRO A 451 -3.76 -20.11 -1.90
N ASP A 452 -2.98 -19.76 -0.88
CA ASP A 452 -3.44 -19.01 0.29
C ASP A 452 -3.53 -17.48 0.07
N GLY A 453 -3.25 -17.02 -1.14
CA GLY A 453 -3.26 -15.61 -1.54
C GLY A 453 -1.95 -14.86 -1.29
N ASN A 454 -0.91 -15.51 -0.75
CA ASN A 454 0.42 -14.91 -0.65
C ASN A 454 1.13 -14.87 -2.01
N VAL A 455 2.09 -13.96 -2.14
CA VAL A 455 2.97 -13.87 -3.31
C VAL A 455 4.42 -13.95 -2.84
N VAL A 456 5.21 -14.78 -3.50
CA VAL A 456 6.63 -15.01 -3.19
C VAL A 456 7.46 -14.77 -4.45
N LYS A 457 8.63 -14.16 -4.29
CA LYS A 457 9.61 -14.00 -5.37
C LYS A 457 10.77 -14.96 -5.19
N ILE A 458 11.27 -15.50 -6.30
CA ILE A 458 12.46 -16.34 -6.34
C ILE A 458 13.37 -15.73 -7.40
N VAL A 459 14.40 -15.01 -6.95
CA VAL A 459 15.31 -14.23 -7.82
C VAL A 459 16.73 -14.46 -7.35
N ASP A 460 17.70 -14.64 -8.24
CA ASP A 460 19.11 -14.54 -7.85
C ASP A 460 19.49 -13.08 -7.56
N LYS A 461 19.25 -12.68 -6.31
CA LYS A 461 19.58 -11.35 -5.80
C LYS A 461 21.05 -10.97 -6.03
N ASN A 462 21.98 -11.91 -5.91
CA ASN A 462 23.40 -11.60 -6.03
C ASN A 462 23.75 -11.32 -7.49
N GLN A 463 23.30 -12.19 -8.41
CA GLN A 463 23.49 -12.00 -9.84
C GLN A 463 22.83 -10.70 -10.31
N PHE A 464 21.58 -10.44 -9.88
CA PHE A 464 20.86 -9.23 -10.23
C PHE A 464 21.54 -7.96 -9.70
N THR A 465 21.98 -7.97 -8.43
CA THR A 465 22.67 -6.83 -7.82
C THR A 465 24.00 -6.56 -8.51
N ALA A 466 24.83 -7.59 -8.69
CA ALA A 466 26.13 -7.47 -9.34
C ALA A 466 25.97 -6.93 -10.77
N ARG A 467 24.94 -7.38 -11.48
CA ARG A 467 24.66 -6.92 -12.84
C ARG A 467 24.20 -5.46 -12.90
N LYS A 468 23.33 -5.06 -11.98
CA LYS A 468 22.92 -3.67 -11.84
C LYS A 468 24.13 -2.80 -11.50
N GLU A 469 25.00 -3.26 -10.60
CA GLU A 469 26.23 -2.54 -10.27
C GLU A 469 27.15 -2.39 -11.49
N ARG A 470 27.36 -3.45 -12.29
CA ARG A 470 28.14 -3.37 -13.53
C ARG A 470 27.57 -2.38 -14.54
N ASN A 471 26.27 -2.48 -14.86
CA ASN A 471 25.62 -1.61 -15.84
C ASN A 471 25.51 -0.13 -15.42
N TRP A 472 25.65 0.14 -14.12
CA TRP A 472 25.61 1.49 -13.57
C TRP A 472 26.97 1.99 -13.09
N LYS A 473 28.05 1.19 -13.16
CA LYS A 473 29.37 1.52 -12.60
C LYS A 473 29.81 2.94 -12.97
N TYR A 474 30.01 3.18 -14.27
CA TYR A 474 30.51 4.45 -14.77
C TYR A 474 29.57 5.62 -14.55
N MET A 475 28.27 5.38 -14.64
CA MET A 475 27.26 6.39 -14.31
C MET A 475 27.32 6.78 -12.82
N ASN A 476 27.50 5.80 -11.93
CA ASN A 476 27.66 6.03 -10.50
C ASN A 476 28.98 6.75 -10.20
N ASP A 477 30.07 6.38 -10.87
CA ASP A 477 31.37 7.03 -10.72
C ASP A 477 31.29 8.51 -11.11
N LEU A 478 30.63 8.84 -12.24
CA LEU A 478 30.37 10.22 -12.65
C LEU A 478 29.51 10.97 -11.63
N GLN A 479 28.39 10.37 -11.21
CA GLN A 479 27.51 10.99 -10.21
C GLN A 479 28.21 11.23 -8.87
N ASN A 480 29.10 10.32 -8.46
CA ASN A 480 29.87 10.47 -7.24
C ASN A 480 30.90 11.60 -7.36
N ALA A 481 31.57 11.72 -8.51
CA ALA A 481 32.46 12.84 -8.78
C ALA A 481 31.72 14.20 -8.75
N GLU A 482 30.53 14.28 -9.33
CA GLU A 482 29.70 15.49 -9.28
C GLU A 482 29.15 15.78 -7.88
N LYS A 483 28.72 14.76 -7.12
CA LYS A 483 28.30 14.92 -5.72
C LYS A 483 29.43 15.46 -4.85
N GLU A 484 30.67 15.02 -5.08
CA GLU A 484 31.83 15.55 -4.36
C GLU A 484 32.12 17.01 -4.74
N LEU A 485 31.92 17.43 -5.99
CA LEU A 485 31.93 18.85 -6.35
C LEU A 485 30.86 19.62 -5.58
N VAL A 486 29.59 19.18 -5.64
CA VAL A 486 28.45 19.83 -4.93
C VAL A 486 28.74 19.97 -3.44
N LYS A 487 29.28 18.92 -2.82
CA LYS A 487 29.62 18.92 -1.40
C LYS A 487 30.69 19.97 -1.07
N ARG A 488 31.71 20.10 -1.91
CA ARG A 488 32.81 21.06 -1.72
C ARG A 488 32.34 22.51 -1.90
N ILE A 489 31.64 22.81 -2.99
CA ILE A 489 31.17 24.19 -3.26
C ILE A 489 30.16 24.69 -2.22
N LYS A 490 29.40 23.79 -1.58
CA LYS A 490 28.49 24.16 -0.48
C LYS A 490 29.21 24.53 0.81
N VAL A 491 30.42 24.00 1.01
CA VAL A 491 31.23 24.27 2.21
C VAL A 491 32.12 25.49 1.97
N ASP A 492 32.76 25.54 0.81
CA ASP A 492 33.65 26.61 0.41
C ASP A 492 33.49 26.84 -1.09
N PRO A 493 32.68 27.81 -1.52
CA PRO A 493 32.51 28.11 -2.95
C PRO A 493 33.73 28.79 -3.59
N THR A 494 34.65 29.35 -2.78
CA THR A 494 35.80 30.11 -3.28
C THR A 494 36.83 29.19 -3.97
N GLY A 495 36.92 27.93 -3.54
CA GLY A 495 37.81 26.91 -4.10
C GLY A 495 37.38 26.29 -5.45
N LEU A 496 36.36 26.84 -6.12
CA LEU A 496 35.75 26.23 -7.31
C LEU A 496 36.76 25.85 -8.40
N GLU A 497 37.73 26.72 -8.71
CA GLU A 497 38.75 26.47 -9.73
C GLU A 497 39.52 25.16 -9.47
N GLY A 498 39.99 24.97 -8.23
CA GLY A 498 40.70 23.77 -7.82
C GLY A 498 39.80 22.53 -7.82
N TYR A 499 38.52 22.69 -7.49
CA TYR A 499 37.55 21.58 -7.55
C TYR A 499 37.24 21.17 -8.98
N LEU A 500 37.17 22.11 -9.92
CA LEU A 500 36.97 21.81 -11.34
C LEU A 500 38.17 21.06 -11.95
N VAL A 501 39.41 21.36 -11.52
CA VAL A 501 40.59 20.58 -11.94
C VAL A 501 40.48 19.13 -11.47
N LYS A 502 40.07 18.91 -10.22
CA LYS A 502 39.88 17.55 -9.66
C LYS A 502 38.75 16.81 -10.37
N LEU A 503 37.61 17.47 -10.59
CA LEU A 503 36.48 16.88 -11.30
C LEU A 503 36.88 16.51 -12.74
N GLU A 504 37.59 17.38 -13.46
CA GLU A 504 38.05 17.10 -14.82
C GLU A 504 38.99 15.88 -14.86
N ALA A 505 39.91 15.76 -13.91
CA ALA A 505 40.79 14.60 -13.81
C ALA A 505 40.00 13.30 -13.57
N SER A 506 39.03 13.32 -12.65
CA SER A 506 38.15 12.16 -12.39
C SER A 506 37.35 11.77 -13.63
N VAL A 507 36.73 12.74 -14.32
CA VAL A 507 35.93 12.48 -15.53
C VAL A 507 36.79 11.93 -16.67
N LYS A 508 38.04 12.42 -16.83
CA LYS A 508 38.99 11.86 -17.81
C LYS A 508 39.37 10.42 -17.50
N SER A 509 39.62 10.09 -16.23
CA SER A 509 39.89 8.71 -15.79
C SER A 509 38.71 7.80 -16.11
N ILE A 510 37.50 8.22 -15.71
CA ILE A 510 36.26 7.48 -15.98
C ILE A 510 36.06 7.26 -17.48
N ALA A 511 36.31 8.28 -18.31
CA ALA A 511 36.18 8.17 -19.75
C ALA A 511 37.20 7.19 -20.37
N ALA A 512 38.43 7.15 -19.84
CA ALA A 512 39.47 6.24 -20.29
C ALA A 512 39.14 4.78 -19.90
N GLU A 513 38.70 4.55 -18.66
CA GLU A 513 38.24 3.24 -18.19
C GLU A 513 37.04 2.76 -19.03
N PHE A 514 36.00 3.59 -19.18
CA PHE A 514 34.82 3.25 -19.99
C PHE A 514 35.17 2.96 -21.45
N LYS A 515 36.16 3.64 -22.03
CA LYS A 515 36.65 3.33 -23.38
C LYS A 515 37.35 1.97 -23.43
N SER A 516 38.02 1.56 -22.36
CA SER A 516 38.79 0.32 -22.29
C SER A 516 37.91 -0.92 -22.11
N ASP A 517 36.95 -0.88 -21.18
CA ASP A 517 36.18 -2.06 -20.77
C ASP A 517 34.66 -1.83 -20.78
N GLY A 518 34.18 -0.64 -21.15
CA GLY A 518 32.77 -0.27 -21.04
C GLY A 518 31.86 -1.09 -21.93
N ASP A 519 32.35 -1.56 -23.09
CA ASP A 519 31.59 -2.44 -23.97
C ASP A 519 31.38 -3.84 -23.37
N GLU A 520 32.30 -4.31 -22.53
CA GLU A 520 32.22 -5.60 -21.83
C GLU A 520 31.42 -5.48 -20.52
N LEU A 521 31.72 -4.46 -19.70
CA LEU A 521 31.11 -4.30 -18.37
C LEU A 521 29.65 -3.82 -18.43
N VAL A 522 29.33 -2.90 -19.34
CA VAL A 522 27.98 -2.34 -19.48
C VAL A 522 27.26 -3.07 -20.60
N THR A 523 26.63 -4.19 -20.24
CA THR A 523 26.00 -5.11 -21.20
C THR A 523 24.75 -4.53 -21.87
N ILE A 524 24.11 -3.51 -21.29
CA ILE A 524 22.87 -2.92 -21.81
C ILE A 524 23.21 -1.79 -22.80
N PRO A 525 22.86 -1.91 -24.10
CA PRO A 525 23.26 -0.96 -25.14
C PRO A 525 22.91 0.49 -24.82
N LYS A 526 21.68 0.75 -24.36
CA LYS A 526 21.28 2.08 -23.94
C LYS A 526 22.10 2.63 -22.81
N LYS A 527 22.42 1.82 -21.79
CA LYS A 527 23.22 2.27 -20.65
C LYS A 527 24.63 2.66 -21.07
N ARG A 528 25.20 1.98 -22.07
CA ARG A 528 26.45 2.43 -22.71
C ARG A 528 26.30 3.79 -23.35
N GLU A 529 25.25 3.98 -24.15
CA GLU A 529 25.02 5.25 -24.83
C GLU A 529 24.74 6.40 -23.84
N ASP A 530 23.94 6.15 -22.81
CA ASP A 530 23.66 7.09 -21.73
C ASP A 530 24.94 7.47 -21.00
N THR A 531 25.82 6.50 -20.76
CA THR A 531 27.13 6.72 -20.15
C THR A 531 28.00 7.59 -21.06
N ARG A 532 28.10 7.29 -22.36
CA ARG A 532 28.81 8.13 -23.35
C ARG A 532 28.31 9.57 -23.33
N LYS A 533 26.99 9.76 -23.44
CA LYS A 533 26.36 11.08 -23.44
C LYS A 533 26.62 11.82 -22.13
N SER A 534 26.53 11.13 -20.99
CA SER A 534 26.75 11.74 -19.67
C SER A 534 28.20 12.19 -19.49
N ILE A 535 29.18 11.40 -19.93
CA ILE A 535 30.59 11.81 -19.94
C ILE A 535 30.77 13.10 -20.75
N ILE A 536 30.23 13.15 -21.98
CA ILE A 536 30.32 14.31 -22.85
C ILE A 536 29.66 15.55 -22.22
N LEU A 537 28.47 15.38 -21.65
CA LEU A 537 27.73 16.44 -20.97
C LEU A 537 28.52 16.99 -19.78
N THR A 538 29.09 16.14 -18.92
CA THR A 538 29.89 16.59 -17.78
C THR A 538 31.16 17.32 -18.24
N ILE A 539 31.82 16.85 -19.30
CA ILE A 539 32.99 17.56 -19.88
C ILE A 539 32.59 18.96 -20.37
N ASN A 540 31.48 19.07 -21.11
CA ASN A 540 30.99 20.34 -21.60
C ASN A 540 30.60 21.29 -20.46
N ARG A 541 29.96 20.76 -19.40
CA ARG A 541 29.60 21.52 -18.21
C ARG A 541 30.83 22.09 -17.50
N ILE A 542 31.89 21.28 -17.32
CA ILE A 542 33.16 21.76 -16.75
C ILE A 542 33.74 22.88 -17.60
N LYS A 543 33.74 22.73 -18.93
CA LYS A 543 34.23 23.76 -19.86
C LYS A 543 33.41 25.06 -19.74
N ASN A 544 32.08 24.96 -19.64
CA ASN A 544 31.19 26.10 -19.46
C ASN A 544 31.49 26.83 -18.14
N MET A 545 31.62 26.09 -17.03
CA MET A 545 31.95 26.67 -15.73
C MET A 545 33.31 27.38 -15.74
N LYS A 546 34.34 26.78 -16.35
CA LYS A 546 35.65 27.43 -16.53
C LYS A 546 35.57 28.70 -17.37
N ASN A 547 34.69 28.75 -18.37
CA ASN A 547 34.49 29.96 -19.16
C ASN A 547 33.75 31.04 -18.37
N LEU A 548 32.77 30.68 -17.53
CA LEU A 548 32.07 31.63 -16.67
C LEU A 548 32.98 32.23 -15.60
N LEU A 549 33.93 31.46 -15.07
CA LEU A 549 34.95 31.91 -14.13
C LEU A 549 35.85 33.04 -14.69
N LYS A 550 35.94 33.16 -16.03
CA LYS A 550 36.64 34.30 -16.66
C LYS A 550 35.92 35.63 -16.49
N LYS A 551 34.63 35.61 -16.14
CA LYS A 551 33.74 36.78 -16.11
C LYS A 551 33.02 36.96 -14.77
N ASN A 552 33.12 36.00 -13.85
CA ASN A 552 32.36 35.95 -12.61
C ASN A 552 33.22 35.37 -11.49
N THR A 553 32.86 35.66 -10.25
CA THR A 553 33.55 35.07 -9.08
C THR A 553 33.20 33.59 -8.91
N PRO A 554 34.07 32.79 -8.26
CA PRO A 554 33.79 31.38 -7.92
C PRO A 554 32.44 31.13 -7.24
N GLU A 555 32.00 32.06 -6.39
CA GLU A 555 30.73 31.99 -5.66
C GLU A 555 29.53 32.14 -6.60
N VAL A 556 29.58 33.11 -7.52
CA VAL A 556 28.52 33.31 -8.52
C VAL A 556 28.39 32.08 -9.40
N VAL A 557 29.50 31.55 -9.92
CA VAL A 557 29.47 30.35 -10.78
C VAL A 557 29.03 29.10 -10.00
N SER A 558 29.45 28.96 -8.74
CA SER A 558 28.98 27.87 -7.86
C SER A 558 27.47 27.93 -7.64
N GLN A 559 26.93 29.13 -7.41
CA GLN A 559 25.49 29.32 -7.24
C GLN A 559 24.73 29.02 -8.55
N MET A 560 25.23 29.50 -9.70
CA MET A 560 24.67 29.16 -11.01
C MET A 560 24.63 27.64 -11.23
N TYR A 561 25.65 26.90 -10.79
CA TYR A 561 25.69 25.44 -10.84
C TYR A 561 24.67 24.76 -9.94
N LEU A 562 24.53 25.21 -8.70
CA LEU A 562 23.51 24.69 -7.79
C LEU A 562 22.08 24.94 -8.30
N ASP A 563 21.88 26.05 -8.99
CA ASP A 563 20.60 26.45 -9.58
C ASP A 563 20.35 25.83 -10.97
N ARG A 564 21.29 25.03 -11.49
CA ARG A 564 21.25 24.40 -12.84
C ARG A 564 21.23 25.41 -14.00
N ASN A 565 21.84 26.57 -13.83
CA ASN A 565 21.96 27.63 -14.83
C ASN A 565 23.29 27.58 -15.63
N VAL A 566 23.90 26.40 -15.73
CA VAL A 566 25.22 26.16 -16.39
C VAL A 566 25.20 25.02 -17.41
N ASP A 567 24.05 24.38 -17.56
CA ASP A 567 23.82 23.30 -18.53
C ASP A 567 23.72 23.82 -19.96
#